data_AF-A0A5J4PWL9-F1
#
_entry.id   AF-A0A5J4PWL9-F1
#
_cell.length_a   1.000
_cell.length_b   1.000
_cell.length_c   1.000
_cell.angle_alpha   90.00
_cell.angle_beta   90.00
_cell.angle_gamma   90.00
#
_symmetry.space_group_name_H-M   'P 1'
#
loop_
_entity.id
_entity.type
_entity.pdbx_description
1 polymer ?
#
loop_
_entity_poly.entity_id
_entity_poly.type
_entity_poly.pdbx_seq_one_letter_code
_entity_poly.pdbx_strand_id
1 'polypeptide(L)'
;QYMRFREIDFEDADALMLSEPFNQALFRHEVQKFRSRYPNETTDRSYSRRQSDDFEPTRHYYNNHIESQYDIEDHVRRVGEHELQMNNFIIAFDFGYIVETVRYDEDQAQVVTYSIRQPHSNIQNALNVESQITSKEKLEKFIEYLPAKIIQDQERTLEDTKTRFIAIVSMVVLVYRKRAGGSAPAELQKFIKRK
;
A
#
# COMPACT_ATOMS: atom_id res chain seq x y z
N GLN A 1 -14.01 -17.77 14.68
CA GLN A 1 -12.55 -17.94 14.77
C GLN A 1 -11.95 -16.98 13.77
N TYR A 2 -11.37 -15.86 14.20
CA TYR A 2 -10.74 -14.92 13.26
C TYR A 2 -9.55 -15.65 12.62
N MET A 3 -9.53 -15.70 11.28
CA MET A 3 -8.39 -16.26 10.55
C MET A 3 -7.15 -15.44 10.90
N ARG A 4 -6.06 -16.10 11.28
CA ARG A 4 -4.76 -15.44 11.46
C ARG A 4 -4.07 -15.41 10.11
N PHE A 5 -3.31 -14.34 9.85
CA PHE A 5 -2.38 -14.30 8.72
C PHE A 5 -1.53 -15.58 8.72
N ARG A 6 -1.48 -16.25 7.57
CA ARG A 6 -0.63 -17.42 7.41
C ARG A 6 0.73 -16.93 6.94
N GLU A 7 1.68 -16.92 7.88
CA GLU A 7 3.07 -16.65 7.57
C GLU A 7 3.59 -17.73 6.62
N ILE A 8 4.23 -17.29 5.53
CA ILE A 8 4.85 -18.15 4.54
C ILE A 8 6.34 -17.89 4.65
N ASP A 9 7.03 -18.83 5.30
CA ASP A 9 8.47 -18.79 5.43
C ASP A 9 9.09 -19.16 4.08
N PHE A 10 9.66 -18.16 3.42
CA PHE A 10 10.41 -18.30 2.18
C PHE A 10 11.77 -17.65 2.36
N GLU A 11 12.80 -18.47 2.45
CA GLU A 11 14.18 -18.00 2.65
C GLU A 11 14.57 -17.00 1.56
N ASP A 12 15.22 -15.91 1.97
CA ASP A 12 15.64 -14.78 1.11
C ASP A 12 14.48 -14.17 0.29
N ALA A 13 13.25 -14.19 0.82
CA ALA A 13 12.12 -13.55 0.16
C ALA A 13 12.34 -12.05 -0.03
N ASP A 14 13.02 -11.41 0.92
CA ASP A 14 13.16 -9.95 1.06
C ASP A 14 11.82 -9.23 0.80
N ALA A 15 10.70 -9.84 1.22
CA ALA A 15 9.33 -9.40 0.95
C ALA A 15 8.32 -10.11 1.87
N LEU A 16 7.18 -9.46 2.15
CA LEU A 16 6.09 -10.09 2.91
C LEU A 16 5.28 -11.01 1.99
N MET A 17 5.41 -12.33 2.18
CA MET A 17 4.79 -13.33 1.33
C MET A 17 3.28 -13.49 1.58
N LEU A 18 2.51 -13.55 0.48
CA LEU A 18 1.07 -13.83 0.48
C LEU A 18 0.78 -15.25 -0.02
N SER A 19 1.58 -15.77 -0.96
CA SER A 19 1.48 -17.15 -1.46
C SER A 19 2.84 -17.65 -1.96
N GLU A 20 3.03 -18.96 -2.05
CA GLU A 20 4.23 -19.54 -2.66
C GLU A 20 4.28 -19.28 -4.19
N PRO A 21 5.40 -18.75 -4.73
CA PRO A 21 5.59 -18.56 -6.16
C PRO A 21 5.77 -19.90 -6.89
N PHE A 22 5.23 -20.04 -8.11
CA PHE A 22 5.47 -21.21 -8.95
C PHE A 22 6.94 -21.35 -9.36
N ASN A 23 7.61 -20.24 -9.68
CA ASN A 23 9.02 -20.20 -10.01
C ASN A 23 9.76 -19.24 -9.07
N GLN A 24 10.34 -19.85 -8.03
CA GLN A 24 11.06 -19.14 -6.97
C GLN A 24 12.25 -18.31 -7.48
N ALA A 25 12.98 -18.80 -8.47
CA ALA A 25 14.15 -18.08 -9.01
C ALA A 25 13.74 -16.80 -9.75
N LEU A 26 12.67 -16.87 -10.57
CA LEU A 26 12.14 -15.70 -11.26
C LEU A 26 11.50 -14.70 -10.29
N PHE A 27 10.82 -15.20 -9.26
CA PHE A 27 10.31 -14.35 -8.18
C PHE A 27 11.43 -13.57 -7.49
N ARG A 28 12.49 -14.26 -7.01
CA ARG A 28 13.64 -13.62 -6.35
C ARG A 28 14.29 -12.58 -7.26
N HIS A 29 14.43 -12.90 -8.55
CA HIS A 29 14.96 -11.95 -9.54
C HIS A 29 14.13 -10.66 -9.61
N GLU A 30 12.80 -10.75 -9.65
CA GLU A 30 11.94 -9.57 -9.72
C GLU A 30 11.95 -8.76 -8.40
N VAL A 31 12.05 -9.42 -7.24
CA VAL A 31 12.25 -8.74 -5.95
C VAL A 31 13.57 -7.98 -5.93
N GLN A 32 14.69 -8.62 -6.28
CA GLN A 32 16.01 -7.98 -6.32
C GLN A 32 16.05 -6.79 -7.28
N LYS A 33 15.40 -6.93 -8.44
CA LYS A 33 15.23 -5.85 -9.42
C LYS A 33 14.40 -4.69 -8.88
N PHE A 34 13.36 -4.97 -8.08
CA PHE A 34 12.61 -3.91 -7.38
C PHE A 34 13.49 -3.20 -6.35
N ARG A 35 14.17 -3.95 -5.48
CA ARG A 35 15.03 -3.42 -4.39
C ARG A 35 16.21 -2.59 -4.93
N SER A 36 16.82 -3.02 -6.03
CA SER A 36 17.92 -2.26 -6.67
C SER A 36 17.45 -0.93 -7.28
N ARG A 37 16.18 -0.84 -7.70
CA ARG A 37 15.60 0.38 -8.28
C ARG A 37 15.12 1.38 -7.23
N TYR A 38 14.65 0.86 -6.09
CA TYR A 38 14.15 1.64 -4.97
C TYR A 38 14.97 1.26 -3.73
N PRO A 39 16.23 1.74 -3.61
CA PRO A 39 17.02 1.51 -2.40
C PRO A 39 16.23 2.00 -1.18
N ASN A 40 16.42 1.35 -0.01
CA ASN A 40 15.67 1.44 1.26
C ASN A 40 15.28 2.86 1.75
N GLU A 41 14.54 3.59 0.94
CA GLU A 41 14.16 4.97 1.15
C GLU A 41 12.67 4.98 1.47
N THR A 42 12.39 5.37 2.71
CA THR A 42 11.09 5.93 3.04
C THR A 42 11.08 7.35 2.48
N THR A 43 10.47 7.54 1.30
CA THR A 43 10.37 8.88 0.70
C THR A 43 9.03 9.50 1.07
N ASP A 44 9.05 10.62 1.81
CA ASP A 44 7.92 11.53 1.87
C ASP A 44 7.88 12.32 0.54
N ARG A 45 6.79 12.17 -0.22
CA ARG A 45 6.57 12.95 -1.43
C ARG A 45 5.28 13.73 -1.27
N SER A 46 5.40 15.05 -1.17
CA SER A 46 4.32 15.99 -1.47
C SER A 46 4.32 16.29 -2.97
N TYR A 47 3.16 16.20 -3.60
CA TYR A 47 2.98 16.51 -5.02
C TYR A 47 2.66 17.99 -5.21
N SER A 48 3.70 18.83 -5.18
CA SER A 48 3.52 20.26 -5.43
C SER A 48 3.64 20.51 -6.93
N ARG A 49 2.56 20.95 -7.58
CA ARG A 49 2.68 21.56 -8.92
C ARG A 49 3.33 22.96 -8.83
N ARG A 50 3.58 23.47 -7.63
CA ARG A 50 4.20 24.76 -7.32
C ARG A 50 4.95 24.64 -5.99
N GLN A 51 6.28 24.78 -6.02
CA GLN A 51 7.21 24.68 -4.89
C GLN A 51 7.05 25.76 -3.80
N SER A 52 5.84 26.22 -3.48
CA SER A 52 5.65 27.38 -2.59
C SER A 52 4.51 27.29 -1.58
N ASP A 53 3.90 26.13 -1.35
CA ASP A 53 2.92 25.97 -0.28
C ASP A 53 3.21 24.70 0.53
N ASP A 54 3.73 24.85 1.75
CA ASP A 54 3.94 23.77 2.74
C ASP A 54 2.64 23.06 3.21
N PHE A 55 1.51 23.39 2.56
CA PHE A 55 0.15 23.05 2.96
C PHE A 55 -0.62 22.32 1.86
N GLU A 56 -0.01 21.31 1.26
CA GLU A 56 -0.76 20.35 0.46
C GLU A 56 -1.81 19.63 1.33
N PRO A 57 -3.07 19.54 0.86
CA PRO A 57 -4.12 18.83 1.58
C PRO A 57 -3.91 17.32 1.56
N THR A 58 -3.03 16.79 0.70
CA THR A 58 -2.73 15.35 0.61
C THR A 58 -1.22 15.15 0.63
N ARG A 59 -0.72 14.28 1.51
CA ARG A 59 0.67 13.84 1.52
C ARG A 59 0.78 12.34 1.29
N HIS A 60 1.85 11.91 0.63
CA HIS A 60 2.11 10.51 0.30
C HIS A 60 3.41 10.04 0.97
N TYR A 61 3.27 9.06 1.86
CA TYR A 61 4.36 8.46 2.61
C TYR A 61 4.66 7.07 2.06
N TYR A 62 5.69 6.95 1.23
CA TYR A 62 6.08 5.68 0.64
C TYR A 62 7.02 4.91 1.56
N ASN A 63 6.77 3.61 1.70
CA ASN A 63 7.76 2.65 2.19
C ASN A 63 7.99 1.61 1.09
N ASN A 64 9.15 1.65 0.46
CA ASN A 64 9.53 0.73 -0.62
C ASN A 64 10.25 -0.52 -0.10
N HIS A 65 10.21 -0.78 1.21
CA HIS A 65 10.90 -1.88 1.87
C HIS A 65 10.00 -2.52 2.92
N ILE A 66 9.10 -3.39 2.45
CA ILE A 66 8.21 -4.21 3.29
C ILE A 66 8.67 -5.67 3.20
N GLU A 67 9.00 -6.25 4.36
CA GLU A 67 9.39 -7.66 4.51
C GLU A 67 8.49 -8.37 5.52
N SER A 68 7.81 -7.62 6.38
CA SER A 68 6.98 -8.14 7.46
C SER A 68 5.69 -7.34 7.65
N GLN A 69 4.73 -7.94 8.36
CA GLN A 69 3.56 -7.22 8.86
C GLN A 69 3.96 -6.05 9.78
N TYR A 70 5.04 -6.22 10.56
CA TYR A 70 5.56 -5.19 11.45
C TYR A 70 5.99 -3.93 10.68
N ASP A 71 6.63 -4.08 9.52
CA ASP A 71 7.07 -2.92 8.71
C ASP A 71 5.88 -2.07 8.25
N ILE A 72 4.75 -2.72 7.96
CA ILE A 72 3.50 -2.07 7.56
C ILE A 72 2.91 -1.29 8.74
N GLU A 73 2.75 -1.96 9.89
CA GLU A 73 2.20 -1.36 11.10
C GLU A 73 3.07 -0.21 11.61
N ASP A 74 4.39 -0.40 11.65
CA ASP A 74 5.33 0.60 12.11
C ASP A 74 5.36 1.81 11.18
N HIS A 75 5.31 1.62 9.87
CA HIS A 75 5.23 2.73 8.92
C HIS A 75 3.95 3.56 9.11
N VAL A 76 2.79 2.90 9.23
CA VAL A 76 1.52 3.59 9.50
C VAL A 76 1.56 4.31 10.84
N ARG A 77 2.12 3.69 11.89
CA ARG A 77 2.28 4.30 13.21
C ARG A 77 3.13 5.56 13.14
N ARG A 78 4.33 5.49 12.55
CA ARG A 78 5.23 6.65 12.41
C ARG A 78 4.57 7.80 11.65
N VAL A 79 3.90 7.51 10.53
CA VAL A 79 3.16 8.52 9.76
C VAL A 79 2.03 9.11 10.59
N GLY A 80 1.21 8.27 11.22
CA GLY A 80 0.07 8.71 12.01
C GLY A 80 0.46 9.56 13.21
N GLU A 81 1.51 9.18 13.94
CA GLU A 81 2.01 9.94 15.09
C GLU A 81 2.63 11.27 14.69
N HIS A 82 3.35 11.32 13.56
CA HIS A 82 3.86 12.57 13.00
C HIS A 82 2.72 13.52 12.61
N GLU A 83 1.72 13.02 11.90
CA GLU A 83 0.60 13.83 11.42
C GLU A 83 -0.33 14.33 12.54
N LEU A 84 -0.51 13.51 13.59
CA LEU A 84 -1.31 13.86 14.76
C LEU A 84 -0.75 15.04 15.56
N GLN A 85 0.55 15.34 15.44
CA GLN A 85 1.15 16.52 16.07
C GLN A 85 0.67 17.83 15.43
N MET A 86 0.24 17.78 14.17
CA MET A 86 -0.13 18.97 13.39
C MET A 86 -1.64 19.19 13.34
N ASN A 87 -2.43 18.16 13.02
CA ASN A 87 -3.87 18.29 12.81
C ASN A 87 -4.60 16.95 12.86
N ASN A 88 -5.94 17.02 12.87
CA ASN A 88 -6.78 15.88 12.49
C ASN A 88 -6.68 15.62 10.99
N PHE A 89 -6.63 14.35 10.59
CA PHE A 89 -6.50 13.96 9.19
C PHE A 89 -7.36 12.73 8.86
N ILE A 90 -7.50 12.45 7.57
CA ILE A 90 -7.99 11.18 7.06
C ILE A 90 -6.78 10.39 6.57
N ILE A 91 -6.71 9.12 6.93
CA ILE A 91 -5.64 8.21 6.48
C ILE A 91 -6.21 7.15 5.55
N ALA A 92 -5.45 6.81 4.52
CA ALA A 92 -5.66 5.68 3.65
C ALA A 92 -4.31 5.04 3.31
N PHE A 93 -4.29 3.80 2.81
CA PHE A 93 -3.07 3.15 2.35
C PHE A 93 -3.33 2.28 1.13
N ASP A 94 -2.30 1.99 0.35
CA ASP A 94 -2.33 0.95 -0.68
C ASP A 94 -1.01 0.19 -0.67
N PHE A 95 -1.05 -1.09 -1.06
CA PHE A 95 0.13 -1.94 -1.13
C PHE A 95 0.66 -2.00 -2.57
N GLY A 96 1.96 -2.20 -2.68
CA GLY A 96 2.62 -2.62 -3.91
C GLY A 96 3.02 -4.08 -3.81
N TYR A 97 2.88 -4.80 -4.92
CA TYR A 97 2.91 -6.25 -4.94
C TYR A 97 3.82 -6.77 -6.03
N ILE A 98 4.42 -7.94 -5.78
CA ILE A 98 4.86 -8.82 -6.86
C ILE A 98 3.66 -9.65 -7.31
N VAL A 99 3.34 -9.54 -8.59
CA VAL A 99 2.20 -10.20 -9.22
C VAL A 99 2.73 -11.28 -10.14
N GLU A 100 2.28 -12.50 -9.92
CA GLU A 100 2.54 -13.63 -10.81
C GLU A 100 1.39 -13.76 -11.80
N THR A 101 1.74 -13.88 -13.08
CA THR A 101 0.78 -14.15 -14.15
C THR A 101 1.12 -15.48 -14.79
N VAL A 102 0.11 -16.37 -14.84
CA VAL A 102 0.19 -17.68 -15.49
C VAL A 102 -0.51 -17.62 -16.83
N ARG A 103 0.19 -18.01 -17.89
CA ARG A 103 -0.33 -18.16 -19.25
C ARG A 103 0.01 -19.55 -19.77
N TYR A 104 -0.69 -19.96 -20.82
CA TYR A 104 -0.39 -21.17 -21.57
C TYR A 104 -0.01 -20.73 -22.98
N ASP A 105 1.10 -21.24 -23.51
CA ASP A 105 1.52 -20.98 -24.87
C ASP A 105 0.78 -21.89 -25.88
N GLU A 106 1.17 -21.83 -27.17
CA GLU A 106 0.55 -22.59 -28.26
C GLU A 106 0.67 -24.10 -28.07
N ASP A 107 1.72 -24.56 -27.36
CA ASP A 107 1.97 -25.97 -27.03
C ASP A 107 1.30 -26.39 -25.71
N GLN A 108 0.46 -25.52 -25.13
CA GLN A 108 -0.14 -25.67 -23.79
C GLN A 108 0.87 -25.77 -22.65
N ALA A 109 2.13 -25.37 -22.87
CA ALA A 109 3.10 -25.28 -21.79
C ALA A 109 2.80 -24.07 -20.90
N GLN A 110 2.92 -24.28 -19.59
CA GLN A 110 2.67 -23.23 -18.60
C GLN A 110 3.84 -22.23 -18.62
N VAL A 111 3.53 -20.97 -18.92
CA VAL A 111 4.47 -19.85 -18.87
C VAL A 111 4.12 -18.96 -17.67
N VAL A 112 5.04 -18.87 -16.73
CA VAL A 112 4.90 -18.05 -15.52
C VAL A 112 5.75 -16.80 -15.65
N THR A 113 5.17 -15.64 -15.35
CA THR A 113 5.86 -14.34 -15.37
C THR A 113 5.59 -13.59 -14.07
N TYR A 114 6.54 -12.76 -13.66
CA TYR A 114 6.42 -11.90 -12.48
C TYR A 114 6.50 -10.44 -12.92
N SER A 115 5.72 -9.59 -12.26
CA SER A 115 5.70 -8.15 -12.50
C SER A 115 5.44 -7.38 -11.22
N ILE A 116 5.80 -6.10 -11.19
CA ILE A 116 5.56 -5.23 -10.04
C ILE A 116 4.29 -4.42 -10.27
N ARG A 117 3.34 -4.51 -9.35
CA ARG A 117 2.23 -3.57 -9.23
C ARG A 117 2.59 -2.55 -8.17
N GLN A 118 2.80 -1.30 -8.58
CA GLN A 118 3.04 -0.18 -7.67
C GLN A 118 1.77 0.17 -6.88
N PRO A 119 1.91 0.68 -5.64
CA PRO A 119 0.77 1.17 -4.89
C PRO A 119 0.15 2.39 -5.60
N HIS A 120 -1.17 2.48 -5.63
CA HIS A 120 -1.87 3.58 -6.28
C HIS A 120 -1.80 4.84 -5.42
N SER A 121 -1.29 5.92 -6.02
CA SER A 121 -1.30 7.26 -5.41
C SER A 121 -2.68 7.94 -5.45
N ASN A 122 -3.60 7.46 -6.27
CA ASN A 122 -5.00 7.86 -6.31
C ASN A 122 -5.88 6.74 -5.75
N ILE A 123 -6.00 6.69 -4.42
CA ILE A 123 -6.89 5.75 -3.76
C ILE A 123 -8.33 6.25 -3.95
N GLN A 124 -9.00 5.77 -4.99
CA GLN A 124 -10.45 5.97 -5.20
C GLN A 124 -11.25 4.68 -4.94
N ASN A 125 -10.59 3.67 -4.36
CA ASN A 125 -11.16 2.34 -4.17
C ASN A 125 -11.87 2.23 -2.81
N ALA A 126 -13.12 1.76 -2.84
CA ALA A 126 -13.96 1.50 -1.67
C ALA A 126 -13.41 0.46 -0.67
N LEU A 127 -12.24 -0.12 -0.95
CA LEU A 127 -11.57 -1.17 -0.16
C LEU A 127 -10.52 -0.63 0.80
N ASN A 128 -10.11 0.63 0.68
CA ASN A 128 -9.21 1.27 1.62
C ASN A 128 -10.07 2.11 2.57
N VAL A 129 -10.17 1.67 3.82
CA VAL A 129 -11.00 2.34 4.84
C VAL A 129 -10.39 3.71 5.12
N GLU A 130 -10.92 4.75 4.48
CA GLU A 130 -10.62 6.12 4.85
C GLU A 130 -11.03 6.33 6.32
N SER A 131 -10.04 6.51 7.18
CA SER A 131 -10.28 6.64 8.62
C SER A 131 -9.93 8.04 9.08
N GLN A 132 -10.88 8.71 9.75
CA GLN A 132 -10.60 10.00 10.35
C GLN A 132 -9.84 9.81 11.67
N ILE A 133 -8.56 10.16 11.67
CA ILE A 133 -7.68 10.07 12.82
C ILE A 133 -7.70 11.41 13.56
N THR A 134 -8.19 11.36 14.80
CA THR A 134 -8.31 12.53 15.69
C THR A 134 -7.66 12.31 17.05
N SER A 135 -7.08 11.13 17.27
CA SER A 135 -6.45 10.73 18.53
C SER A 135 -5.57 9.50 18.28
N LYS A 136 -4.65 9.24 19.21
CA LYS A 136 -3.83 8.02 19.21
C LYS A 136 -4.69 6.74 19.25
N GLU A 137 -5.77 6.74 20.03
CA GLU A 137 -6.68 5.58 20.11
C GLU A 137 -7.26 5.21 18.73
N LYS A 138 -7.64 6.20 17.92
CA LYS A 138 -8.15 5.92 16.57
C LYS A 138 -7.06 5.44 15.61
N LEU A 139 -5.82 5.92 15.80
CA LEU A 139 -4.68 5.44 15.04
C LEU A 139 -4.41 3.97 15.34
N GLU A 140 -4.39 3.57 16.62
CA GLU A 140 -4.18 2.16 17.00
C GLU A 140 -5.29 1.26 16.45
N LYS A 141 -6.57 1.68 16.51
CA LYS A 141 -7.67 0.94 15.87
C LYS A 141 -7.51 0.79 14.36
N PHE A 142 -6.93 1.79 13.70
CA PHE A 142 -6.62 1.71 12.27
C PHE A 142 -5.47 0.74 12.00
N ILE A 143 -4.46 0.71 12.86
CA ILE A 143 -3.35 -0.25 12.79
C ILE A 143 -3.86 -1.69 12.98
N GLU A 144 -4.77 -1.91 13.94
CA GLU A 144 -5.41 -3.23 14.19
C GLU A 144 -6.20 -3.76 12.99
N TYR A 145 -6.61 -2.88 12.06
CA TYR A 145 -7.28 -3.26 10.82
C TYR A 145 -6.31 -3.75 9.72
N LEU A 146 -5.05 -3.32 9.73
CA LEU A 146 -4.07 -3.66 8.67
C LEU A 146 -3.91 -5.17 8.44
N PRO A 147 -3.83 -6.03 9.48
CA PRO A 147 -3.66 -7.46 9.30
C PRO A 147 -4.86 -8.10 8.57
N ALA A 148 -6.08 -7.60 8.83
CA ALA A 148 -7.27 -8.09 8.14
C ALA A 148 -7.21 -7.81 6.64
N LYS A 149 -6.59 -6.70 6.22
CA LYS A 149 -6.40 -6.39 4.79
C LYS A 149 -5.38 -7.33 4.14
N ILE A 150 -4.30 -7.65 4.84
CA ILE A 150 -3.28 -8.61 4.36
C ILE A 150 -3.91 -9.99 4.16
N ILE A 151 -4.72 -10.45 5.12
CA ILE A 151 -5.47 -11.71 5.02
C ILE A 151 -6.41 -11.70 3.80
N GLN A 152 -7.16 -10.62 3.58
CA GLN A 152 -8.03 -10.49 2.42
C GLN A 152 -7.26 -10.62 1.09
N ASP A 153 -6.08 -10.00 1.00
CA ASP A 153 -5.25 -10.08 -0.22
C ASP A 153 -4.65 -11.48 -0.41
N GLN A 154 -4.32 -12.18 0.68
CA GLN A 154 -3.90 -13.58 0.68
C GLN A 154 -5.04 -14.50 0.20
N GLU A 155 -6.27 -14.31 0.68
CA GLU A 155 -7.44 -15.08 0.24
C GLU A 155 -7.76 -14.87 -1.25
N ARG A 156 -7.74 -13.61 -1.72
CA ARG A 156 -7.97 -13.28 -3.13
C ARG A 156 -6.99 -13.97 -4.08
N THR A 157 -5.75 -14.14 -3.63
CA THR A 157 -4.70 -14.82 -4.40
C THR A 157 -4.99 -16.32 -4.61
N LEU A 158 -5.77 -16.93 -3.72
CA LEU A 158 -6.18 -18.34 -3.85
C LEU A 158 -7.32 -18.52 -4.87
N GLU A 159 -8.10 -17.48 -5.14
CA GLU A 159 -9.27 -17.54 -6.04
C GLU A 159 -8.91 -17.31 -7.53
N ASP A 160 -7.95 -16.41 -7.84
CA ASP A 160 -7.53 -16.11 -9.21
C ASP A 160 -6.32 -16.95 -9.64
N THR A 161 -6.56 -17.96 -10.50
CA THR A 161 -5.52 -18.88 -10.97
C THR A 161 -4.64 -18.32 -12.09
N LYS A 162 -5.00 -17.17 -12.67
CA LYS A 162 -4.24 -16.54 -13.77
C LYS A 162 -3.39 -15.38 -13.28
N THR A 163 -3.85 -14.65 -12.26
CA THR A 163 -3.15 -13.48 -11.70
C THR A 163 -3.13 -13.56 -10.18
N ARG A 164 -1.96 -13.78 -9.59
CA ARG A 164 -1.78 -14.04 -8.16
C ARG A 164 -0.92 -12.96 -7.51
N PHE A 165 -1.33 -12.41 -6.36
CA PHE A 165 -0.45 -11.53 -5.58
C PHE A 165 0.46 -12.40 -4.72
N ILE A 166 1.74 -12.46 -5.07
CA ILE A 166 2.68 -13.37 -4.41
C ILE A 166 3.24 -12.77 -3.14
N ALA A 167 3.57 -11.48 -3.17
CA ALA A 167 4.17 -10.80 -2.03
C ALA A 167 3.84 -9.30 -2.03
N ILE A 168 3.80 -8.70 -0.84
CA ILE A 168 3.80 -7.26 -0.62
C ILE A 168 5.27 -6.81 -0.50
N VAL A 169 5.67 -5.84 -1.33
CA VAL A 169 7.06 -5.33 -1.37
C VAL A 169 7.17 -3.86 -0.99
N SER A 170 6.06 -3.13 -1.06
CA SER A 170 6.02 -1.70 -0.76
C SER A 170 4.62 -1.29 -0.30
N MET A 171 4.50 -0.10 0.25
CA MET A 171 3.22 0.52 0.55
C MET A 171 3.30 2.04 0.39
N VAL A 172 2.14 2.66 0.24
CA VAL A 172 1.99 4.11 0.37
C VAL A 172 0.92 4.38 1.41
N VAL A 173 1.16 5.35 2.29
CA VAL A 173 0.16 5.92 3.20
C VAL A 173 -0.21 7.31 2.69
N LEU A 174 -1.50 7.54 2.48
CA LEU A 174 -2.05 8.83 2.08
C LEU A 174 -2.64 9.49 3.30
N VAL A 175 -2.31 10.77 3.47
CA VAL A 175 -2.83 11.59 4.56
C VAL A 175 -3.54 12.79 3.96
N TYR A 176 -4.85 12.88 4.19
CA TYR A 176 -5.66 14.01 3.79
C TYR A 176 -5.90 14.94 4.98
N ARG A 177 -5.31 16.14 4.94
CA ARG A 177 -5.48 17.17 5.95
C ARG A 177 -6.68 18.05 5.61
N LYS A 178 -7.52 18.34 6.60
CA LYS A 178 -8.52 19.41 6.46
C LYS A 178 -7.78 20.74 6.38
N ARG A 179 -8.06 21.54 5.35
CA ARG A 179 -7.57 22.92 5.24
C ARG A 179 -8.03 23.73 6.46
N ALA A 180 -7.09 24.35 7.17
CA ALA A 180 -7.42 25.45 8.06
C ALA A 180 -7.95 26.61 7.19
N GLY A 181 -9.28 26.78 7.13
CA GLY A 181 -9.91 27.85 6.34
C GLY A 181 -11.10 27.46 5.45
N GLY A 182 -11.66 26.25 5.56
CA GLY A 182 -13.00 25.94 5.02
C GLY A 182 -13.15 25.90 3.49
N SER A 183 -12.09 26.13 2.73
CA SER A 183 -12.16 26.13 1.26
C SER A 183 -11.94 24.74 0.71
N ALA A 184 -12.95 24.13 0.07
CA ALA A 184 -12.86 22.80 -0.53
C ALA A 184 -11.64 22.68 -1.48
N PRO A 185 -11.01 21.49 -1.57
CA PRO A 185 -10.00 21.18 -2.58
C PRO A 185 -10.43 21.66 -3.97
N ALA A 186 -9.49 22.17 -4.79
CA ALA A 186 -9.82 22.74 -6.10
C ALA A 186 -10.62 21.77 -6.98
N GLU A 187 -10.42 20.47 -6.83
CA GLU A 187 -11.16 19.44 -7.55
C GLU A 187 -12.62 19.27 -7.10
N LEU A 188 -12.94 19.61 -5.85
CA LEU A 188 -14.29 19.51 -5.30
C LEU A 188 -15.09 20.81 -5.45
N GLN A 189 -14.43 21.94 -5.74
CA GLN A 189 -15.10 23.23 -5.97
C GLN A 189 -16.07 23.20 -7.16
N LYS A 190 -15.77 22.40 -8.20
CA LYS A 190 -16.63 22.22 -9.39
C LYS A 190 -17.97 21.52 -9.09
N PHE A 191 -18.11 20.87 -7.93
CA PHE A 191 -19.35 20.24 -7.49
C PHE A 191 -20.12 21.05 -6.45
N ILE A 192 -19.57 22.16 -5.96
CA ILE A 192 -20.27 23.07 -5.06
C ILE A 192 -21.17 23.98 -5.91
N LYS A 193 -22.46 23.65 -5.98
CA LYS A 193 -23.47 24.57 -6.52
C LYS A 193 -23.49 25.82 -5.63
N ARG A 194 -23.09 26.96 -6.19
CA ARG A 194 -23.37 28.26 -5.58
C ARG A 194 -24.90 28.42 -5.56
N LYS A 195 -25.47 28.61 -4.37
CA LYS A 195 -26.85 29.08 -4.21
C LYS A 195 -26.97 30.51 -4.71
#